data_AF-A0A7X5WRP0-F1
#
_entry.id   AF-A0A7X5WRP0-F1
#
_cell.length_a   1.000
_cell.length_b   1.000
_cell.length_c   1.000
_cell.angle_alpha   90.00
_cell.angle_beta   90.00
_cell.angle_gamma   90.00
#
_symmetry.space_group_name_H-M   'P 1'
#
loop_
_entity.id
_entity.type
_entity.pdbx_description
1 polymer ?
#
loop_
_entity_poly.entity_id
_entity_poly.type
_entity_poly.pdbx_seq_one_letter_code
_entity_poly.pdbx_strand_id
1 'polypeptide(L)' 'DGRIAAVGTVDAERAAEVLDVTGLIVAPGFIDAHSHAELDEEYGRDARPFLTQGITTVAL' A
#
# COMPACT_ATOMS: atom_id res chain seq x y z
N ASP A 1 14.25 1.16 -3.78
CA ASP A 1 14.00 0.35 -5.00
C ASP A 1 12.56 -0.18 -5.18
N GLY A 2 11.58 0.25 -4.36
CA GLY A 2 10.15 -0.03 -4.61
C GLY A 2 9.75 -1.51 -4.67
N ARG A 3 10.58 -2.41 -4.12
CA ARG A 3 10.39 -3.87 -4.18
C ARG A 3 10.50 -4.46 -2.78
N ILE A 4 9.81 -5.57 -2.57
CA ILE A 4 9.98 -6.40 -1.37
C ILE A 4 11.35 -7.07 -1.46
N ALA A 5 12.27 -6.75 -0.54
CA ALA A 5 13.63 -7.27 -0.55
C ALA A 5 13.74 -8.68 0.06
N ALA A 6 12.94 -8.98 1.08
CA ALA A 6 12.91 -10.26 1.78
C ALA A 6 11.57 -10.46 2.49
N VAL A 7 11.23 -11.72 2.81
CA VAL A 7 10.06 -12.12 3.62
C VAL A 7 10.49 -13.21 4.60
N GLY A 8 10.01 -13.13 5.85
CA GLY A 8 10.38 -14.05 6.93
C GLY A 8 11.08 -13.30 8.06
N THR A 9 12.02 -13.96 8.73
CA THR A 9 12.89 -13.31 9.72
C THR A 9 13.89 -12.41 8.99
N VAL A 10 13.82 -11.11 9.24
CA VAL A 10 14.70 -10.10 8.64
C VAL A 10 15.54 -9.41 9.72
N ASP A 11 16.73 -8.96 9.35
CA ASP A 11 17.62 -8.21 10.23
C ASP A 11 17.14 -6.76 10.37
N ALA A 12 16.56 -6.44 11.51
CA ALA A 12 16.01 -5.12 11.81
C ALA A 12 17.09 -4.04 11.97
N GLU A 13 18.34 -4.40 12.30
CA GLU A 13 19.43 -3.43 12.51
C GLU A 13 19.86 -2.75 11.20
N ARG A 14 19.53 -3.39 10.06
CA ARG A 14 19.83 -2.88 8.72
C ARG A 14 18.71 -2.03 8.12
N ALA A 15 17.58 -1.91 8.80
CA ALA A 15 16.43 -1.14 8.31
C ALA A 15 16.58 0.35 8.66
N ALA A 16 16.16 1.23 7.74
CA ALA A 16 16.06 2.66 8.02
C ALA A 16 14.87 2.98 8.96
N GLU A 17 13.85 2.13 8.95
CA GLU A 17 12.64 2.24 9.76
C GLU A 17 12.11 0.84 10.08
N VAL A 18 11.60 0.67 11.30
CA VAL A 18 10.97 -0.57 11.76
C VAL A 18 9.59 -0.23 12.32
N LEU A 19 8.56 -0.88 11.78
CA LEU A 19 7.18 -0.74 12.21
C LEU A 19 6.76 -1.99 13.00
N ASP A 20 6.36 -1.81 14.26
CA ASP A 20 5.73 -2.89 15.04
C ASP A 20 4.27 -3.04 14.63
N VAL A 21 3.96 -4.15 13.98
CA VAL A 21 2.63 -4.51 13.50
C VAL A 21 2.13 -5.79 14.16
N THR A 22 2.60 -6.08 15.38
CA THR A 22 2.20 -7.25 16.16
C THR A 22 0.67 -7.30 16.32
N GLY A 23 0.06 -8.45 16.00
CA GLY A 23 -1.39 -8.64 16.04
C GLY A 23 -2.14 -8.08 14.83
N LEU A 24 -1.45 -7.51 13.84
CA LEU A 24 -2.02 -7.05 12.57
C LEU A 24 -1.64 -7.98 11.42
N ILE A 25 -2.25 -7.77 10.25
CA ILE A 25 -1.96 -8.51 9.02
C ILE A 25 -1.16 -7.62 8.07
N VAL A 26 -0.07 -8.18 7.53
CA VAL A 26 0.66 -7.61 6.40
C VAL A 26 0.23 -8.35 5.14
N ALA A 27 -0.37 -7.64 4.20
CA ALA A 27 -0.85 -8.18 2.93
C ALA A 27 -0.33 -7.30 1.77
N PRO A 28 -0.34 -7.83 0.52
CA PRO A 28 -0.24 -6.97 -0.65
C PRO A 28 -1.33 -5.89 -0.61
N GLY A 29 -1.04 -4.73 -1.18
CA GLY A 29 -2.07 -3.71 -1.38
C GLY A 29 -3.21 -4.23 -2.27
N PHE A 30 -4.43 -3.81 -1.98
CA PHE A 30 -5.59 -4.28 -2.72
C PHE A 30 -5.65 -3.67 -4.12
N ILE A 31 -6.19 -4.45 -5.05
CA ILE A 31 -6.40 -4.05 -6.44
C ILE A 31 -7.91 -3.90 -6.65
N ASP A 32 -8.35 -2.67 -6.91
CA ASP A 32 -9.72 -2.40 -7.34
C ASP A 32 -9.84 -2.72 -8.83
N ALA A 33 -10.48 -3.85 -9.12
CA ALA A 33 -10.59 -4.39 -10.47
C ALA A 33 -11.62 -3.66 -11.34
N HIS A 34 -12.44 -2.78 -10.77
CA HIS A 34 -13.45 -2.05 -11.52
C HIS A 34 -13.73 -0.69 -10.89
N SER A 35 -13.04 0.34 -11.38
CA SER A 35 -13.12 1.68 -10.84
C SER A 35 -13.52 2.69 -11.90
N HIS A 36 -14.19 3.75 -11.45
CA HIS A 36 -14.38 4.98 -12.23
C HIS A 36 -13.61 6.13 -11.57
N ALA A 37 -12.40 5.83 -11.05
CA ALA A 37 -11.62 6.80 -10.30
C ALA A 37 -11.10 7.93 -11.21
N GLU A 38 -11.29 9.17 -10.80
CA GLU A 38 -10.76 10.36 -11.48
C GLU A 38 -9.49 10.85 -10.77
N LEU A 39 -8.41 10.07 -10.85
CA LEU A 39 -7.17 10.32 -10.09
C LEU A 39 -6.32 11.49 -10.65
N ASP A 40 -6.59 11.93 -11.88
CA ASP A 40 -5.86 13.04 -12.51
C ASP A 40 -6.39 14.42 -12.05
N GLU A 41 -7.63 14.46 -11.58
CA GLU A 41 -8.31 15.67 -11.10
C GLU A 41 -7.82 16.08 -9.71
N GLU A 42 -7.82 17.40 -9.43
CA GLU A 42 -7.31 17.94 -8.15
C GLU A 42 -7.99 17.30 -6.94
N TYR A 43 -9.31 17.09 -7.03
CA TYR A 43 -10.10 16.53 -5.94
C TYR A 43 -9.91 15.01 -5.76
N GLY A 44 -9.42 14.29 -6.78
CA GLY A 44 -9.21 12.84 -6.76
C GLY A 44 -7.74 12.43 -6.56
N ARG A 45 -6.80 13.35 -6.76
CA ARG A 45 -5.35 13.09 -6.78
C ARG A 45 -4.78 12.51 -5.50
N ASP A 46 -5.39 12.81 -4.35
CA ASP A 46 -4.92 12.26 -3.07
C ASP A 46 -5.38 10.81 -2.82
N ALA A 47 -6.28 10.29 -3.67
CA ALA A 47 -6.83 8.94 -3.63
C ALA A 47 -7.35 8.50 -2.25
N ARG A 48 -7.70 9.42 -1.35
CA ARG A 48 -8.06 9.09 0.04
C ARG A 48 -9.15 8.04 0.20
N PRO A 49 -10.25 8.07 -0.58
CA PRO A 49 -11.29 7.04 -0.49
C PRO A 49 -10.73 5.63 -0.73
N PHE A 50 -9.79 5.48 -1.65
CA PHE A 50 -9.15 4.21 -2.00
C PHE A 50 -8.11 3.78 -0.95
N LEU A 51 -7.21 4.70 -0.58
CA LEU A 51 -6.11 4.40 0.34
C LEU A 51 -6.61 3.97 1.73
N THR A 52 -7.69 4.58 2.22
CA THR A 52 -8.29 4.25 3.54
C THR A 52 -8.93 2.86 3.59
N GLN A 53 -9.15 2.22 2.43
CA GLN A 53 -9.64 0.85 2.31
C GLN A 53 -8.50 -0.16 2.07
N GLY A 54 -7.26 0.31 1.93
CA GLY A 54 -6.10 -0.52 1.58
C GLY A 54 -5.89 -0.72 0.07
N ILE A 55 -6.63 0.00 -0.78
CA ILE A 55 -6.45 -0.05 -2.24
C ILE A 55 -5.16 0.69 -2.63
N THR A 56 -4.34 0.04 -3.45
CA THR A 56 -3.06 0.60 -3.94
C THR A 56 -2.98 0.64 -5.46
N THR A 57 -3.93 0.02 -6.16
CA THR A 57 -4.01 0.00 -7.62
C THR A 57 -5.48 -0.03 -8.03
N VAL A 58 -5.83 0.73 -9.05
CA VAL A 58 -7.17 0.73 -9.67
C VAL A 58 -7.03 0.36 -11.15
N ALA A 59 -8.00 -0.38 -11.68
CA ALA A 59 -8.19 -0.55 -13.11
C ALA A 59 -9.25 0.46 -13.60
N LEU A 60 -8.89 1.23 -14.64
CA LEU A 60 -9.74 2.22 -15.31
C LEU A 60 -10.18 1.71 -16.70
#